data_AF-A0A1V2CD12-F1
#
_entry.id   AF-A0A1V2CD12-F1
#
_cell.length_a   1.000
_cell.length_b   1.000
_cell.length_c   1.000
_cell.angle_alpha   90.00
_cell.angle_beta   90.00
_cell.angle_gamma   90.00
#
_symmetry.space_group_name_H-M   'P 1'
#
loop_
_entity.id
_entity.type
_entity.pdbx_description
1 polymer ?
#
loop_
_entity_poly.entity_id
_entity_poly.type
_entity_poly.pdbx_seq_one_letter_code
_entity_poly.pdbx_strand_id
1 'polypeptide(L)' 'MNEKSNTRKPAKMCYEHIGGKLGQLLLENFADKGWIAKNKPTDKNFYITDLGQKEFVKLGIDVSQIKSEVL' A
#
# COMPACT_ATOMS: atom_id res chain seq x y z
N MET A 1 -15.27 -13.50 -37.04
CA MET A 1 -15.73 -13.01 -35.73
C MET A 1 -14.51 -12.97 -34.83
N ASN A 2 -13.92 -11.80 -34.61
CA ASN A 2 -12.69 -11.68 -33.81
C ASN A 2 -13.10 -11.41 -32.36
N GLU A 3 -13.07 -12.45 -31.51
CA GLU A 3 -13.21 -12.30 -30.07
C GLU A 3 -12.02 -11.46 -29.57
N LYS A 4 -12.27 -10.18 -29.28
CA LYS A 4 -11.32 -9.38 -28.51
C LYS A 4 -11.25 -10.01 -27.13
N SER A 5 -10.20 -10.79 -26.86
CA SER A 5 -9.86 -11.26 -25.52
C SER A 5 -9.80 -10.04 -24.60
N ASN A 6 -10.85 -9.84 -23.81
CA ASN A 6 -11.03 -8.69 -22.94
C ASN A 6 -10.20 -8.93 -21.67
N THR A 7 -8.88 -8.84 -21.81
CA THR A 7 -7.95 -9.14 -20.73
C THR A 7 -7.94 -7.99 -19.73
N ARG A 8 -8.31 -8.30 -18.48
CA ARG A 8 -8.27 -7.37 -17.35
C ARG A 8 -7.22 -7.84 -16.35
N LYS A 9 -6.44 -6.91 -15.80
CA LYS A 9 -5.52 -7.22 -14.70
C LYS A 9 -6.34 -7.38 -13.41
N PRO A 10 -6.31 -8.54 -12.74
CA PRO A 10 -7.09 -8.74 -11.52
C PRO A 10 -6.49 -7.98 -10.34
N ALA A 11 -7.34 -7.27 -9.59
CA ALA A 11 -7.01 -6.72 -8.27
C ALA A 11 -7.72 -7.57 -7.22
N LYS A 12 -6.97 -8.41 -6.50
CA LYS A 12 -7.55 -9.35 -5.53
C LYS A 12 -7.83 -8.63 -4.21
N MET A 13 -8.98 -8.93 -3.61
CA MET A 13 -9.30 -8.53 -2.25
C MET A 13 -8.84 -9.61 -1.27
N CYS A 14 -8.40 -9.20 -0.09
CA CYS A 14 -8.15 -10.04 1.07
C CYS A 14 -8.98 -9.44 2.21
N TYR A 15 -10.14 -10.03 2.50
CA TYR A 15 -11.16 -9.41 3.36
C TYR A 15 -11.54 -8.00 2.86
N GLU A 16 -11.20 -6.98 3.64
CA GLU A 16 -11.54 -5.58 3.40
C GLU A 16 -10.39 -4.76 2.77
N HIS A 17 -9.28 -5.40 2.37
CA HIS A 17 -8.13 -4.71 1.78
C HIS A 17 -7.66 -5.31 0.46
N ILE A 18 -6.85 -4.55 -0.29
CA ILE A 18 -6.23 -5.02 -1.54
C ILE A 18 -5.09 -5.99 -1.19
N GLY A 19 -5.24 -7.24 -1.64
CA GLY A 19 -4.25 -8.29 -1.49
C GLY A 19 -3.65 -8.75 -2.83
N GLY A 20 -2.99 -9.90 -2.80
CA GLY A 20 -2.37 -10.51 -3.98
C GLY A 20 -1.25 -9.65 -4.57
N LYS A 21 -1.02 -9.78 -5.89
CA LYS A 21 0.12 -9.13 -6.55
C LYS A 21 0.04 -7.60 -6.54
N LEU A 22 -1.15 -7.03 -6.63
CA LEU A 22 -1.33 -5.57 -6.58
C LEU A 22 -0.95 -5.02 -5.19
N GLY A 23 -1.44 -5.64 -4.10
CA GLY A 23 -1.06 -5.24 -2.75
C GLY A 23 0.44 -5.34 -2.50
N GLN A 24 1.09 -6.42 -2.98
CA GLN A 24 2.56 -6.56 -2.92
C GLN A 24 3.29 -5.40 -3.63
N LEU A 25 2.89 -5.08 -4.86
CA LEU A 25 3.54 -4.02 -5.64
C LEU A 25 3.35 -2.63 -5.02
N LEU A 26 2.17 -2.37 -4.42
CA LEU A 26 1.93 -1.12 -3.70
C LEU A 26 2.85 -1.02 -2.47
N LEU A 27 2.98 -2.10 -1.69
CA LEU A 27 3.88 -2.17 -0.54
C LEU A 27 5.34 -1.88 -0.95
N GLU A 28 5.83 -2.58 -1.97
CA GLU A 28 7.19 -2.40 -2.50
C GLU A 28 7.42 -0.97 -3.00
N ASN A 29 6.46 -0.40 -3.74
CA ASN A 29 6.57 0.96 -4.25
C ASN A 29 6.56 2.02 -3.15
N PHE A 30 5.72 1.87 -2.13
CA PHE A 30 5.67 2.82 -1.01
C PHE A 30 6.91 2.72 -0.13
N ALA A 31 7.47 1.52 0.06
CA ALA A 31 8.73 1.34 0.77
C ALA A 31 9.91 1.96 0.00
N ASP A 32 10.01 1.71 -1.31
CA ASP A 32 11.05 2.28 -2.18
C ASP A 32 11.00 3.82 -2.22
N LYS A 33 9.79 4.40 -2.26
CA LYS A 33 9.58 5.85 -2.16
C LYS A 33 9.79 6.42 -0.75
N GLY A 34 10.04 5.57 0.26
CA GLY A 34 10.20 5.99 1.65
C GLY A 34 8.92 6.49 2.30
N TRP A 35 7.74 6.18 1.76
CA TRP A 35 6.44 6.55 2.36
C TRP A 35 6.12 5.69 3.58
N ILE A 36 6.59 4.45 3.56
CA ILE A 36 6.53 3.52 4.69
C ILE A 36 7.92 2.98 4.99
N ALA A 37 8.20 2.69 6.24
CA ALA A 37 9.49 2.17 6.68
C ALA A 37 9.32 1.16 7.81
N LYS A 38 10.40 0.43 8.10
CA LYS A 38 10.51 -0.44 9.28
C LYS A 38 11.55 0.15 10.22
N ASN A 39 11.38 -0.05 11.53
CA ASN A 39 12.38 0.41 12.50
C ASN A 39 13.61 -0.50 12.43
N LYS A 40 13.39 -1.80 12.28
CA LYS A 40 14.42 -2.82 12.06
C LYS A 40 14.07 -3.68 10.83
N PRO A 41 15.07 -4.19 10.09
CA PRO A 41 14.82 -5.09 8.96
C PRO A 41 13.99 -6.34 9.33
N THR A 42 14.09 -6.79 10.58
CA THR A 42 13.38 -7.94 11.13
C THR A 42 11.92 -7.67 11.47
N ASP A 43 11.48 -6.41 11.48
CA ASP A 43 10.11 -6.08 11.86
C ASP A 43 9.12 -6.59 10.81
N LYS A 44 7.98 -7.11 11.30
CA LYS A 44 6.92 -7.60 10.43
C LYS A 44 6.08 -6.47 9.86
N ASN A 45 5.91 -5.40 10.64
CA ASN A 45 5.04 -4.28 10.32
C ASN A 45 5.84 -3.09 9.82
N PHE A 46 5.22 -2.31 8.93
CA PHE A 46 5.71 -1.01 8.53
C PHE A 46 4.99 0.08 9.32
N TYR A 47 5.62 1.24 9.45
CA TYR A 47 4.98 2.48 9.88
C TYR A 47 5.02 3.50 8.74
N ILE A 48 4.13 4.49 8.79
CA ILE A 48 4.08 5.59 7.84
C ILE A 48 5.11 6.65 8.26
N THR A 49 5.97 7.07 7.34
CA THR A 49 6.96 8.13 7.61
C THR A 49 6.32 9.52 7.50
N ASP A 50 7.01 10.57 7.94
CA ASP A 50 6.54 11.95 7.76
C ASP A 50 6.36 12.33 6.28
N LEU A 51 7.20 11.77 5.39
CA LEU A 51 7.03 11.90 3.95
C LEU A 51 5.77 11.17 3.50
N GLY A 52 5.60 9.92 3.94
CA GLY A 52 4.42 9.11 3.62
C GLY A 52 3.12 9.78 4.00
N GLN A 53 3.04 10.38 5.19
CA GLN A 53 1.83 11.10 5.62
C GLN A 53 1.43 12.19 4.61
N LYS A 54 2.39 13.00 4.16
CA LYS A 54 2.14 14.07 3.18
C LYS A 54 1.72 13.52 1.82
N GLU A 55 2.38 12.48 1.35
CA GLU A 55 2.14 11.93 0.02
C GLU A 55 0.85 11.09 -0.05
N PHE A 56 0.49 10.37 1.02
CA PHE A 56 -0.80 9.68 1.10
C PHE A 56 -1.97 10.66 1.06
N VAL A 57 -1.88 11.79 1.76
CA VAL A 57 -2.89 12.86 1.69
C VAL A 57 -3.01 13.42 0.27
N LYS A 58 -1.89 13.63 -0.43
CA LYS A 58 -1.91 14.04 -1.85
C LYS A 58 -2.53 13.00 -2.77
N LEU A 59 -2.38 11.71 -2.44
CA LEU A 59 -3.04 10.61 -3.13
C LEU A 59 -4.54 10.50 -2.80
N GLY A 60 -5.05 11.32 -1.87
CA GLY A 60 -6.45 11.32 -1.43
C GLY A 60 -6.73 10.31 -0.32
N ILE A 61 -5.70 9.80 0.36
CA ILE A 61 -5.80 8.87 1.47
C ILE A 61 -5.61 9.63 2.78
N ASP A 62 -6.66 9.67 3.60
CA ASP A 62 -6.63 10.30 4.91
C ASP A 62 -6.05 9.33 5.95
N VAL A 63 -4.76 9.51 6.24
CA VAL A 63 -4.01 8.70 7.21
C VAL A 63 -4.40 9.01 8.67
N SER A 64 -5.14 10.09 8.92
CA SER A 64 -5.60 10.47 10.28
C SER A 64 -6.55 9.44 10.88
N GLN A 65 -7.12 8.57 10.05
CA GLN A 65 -8.00 7.48 10.46
C GLN A 65 -7.24 6.33 11.13
N ILE A 66 -5.91 6.28 10.98
CA ILE A 66 -5.04 5.28 11.61
C ILE A 66 -4.65 5.82 12.99
N LYS A 67 -5.00 5.08 14.04
CA LYS A 67 -4.59 5.43 15.41
C LYS A 67 -3.08 5.28 15.55
N SER A 68 -2.44 6.27 16.15
CA SER A 68 -1.03 6.16 16.55
C SER A 68 -0.88 5.06 17.62
N GLU A 69 0.11 4.20 17.44
CA GLU A 69 0.46 3.17 18.41
C GLU A 69 1.70 3.65 19.19
N VAL A 70 1.72 3.46 20.50
CA VAL A 70 2.89 3.77 21.33
C VAL A 70 3.92 2.67 21.10
N LEU A 71 5.12 3.05 20.64
CA LEU A 71 6.25 2.15 20.39
C LEU A 71 6.75 1.45 21.66
#